data_AF-A0A8I0H3V6-F1
#
_entry.id   AF-A0A8I0H3V6-F1
#
_cell.length_a   1.000
_cell.length_b   1.000
_cell.length_c   1.000
_cell.angle_alpha   90.00
_cell.angle_beta   90.00
_cell.angle_gamma   90.00
#
_symmetry.space_group_name_H-M   'P 1'
#
loop_
_entity.id
_entity.type
_entity.pdbx_description
1 polymer ?
#
loop_
_entity_poly.entity_id
_entity_poly.type
_entity_poly.pdbx_seq_one_letter_code
_entity_poly.pdbx_strand_id
1 'polypeptide(L)' 'EPMEIYIREGLSLTNGTSVMTGIAIVNQYYAENLLKYATIAGAWINEIADSFDDYMSIEENECRRQPGQQVIARWLREI' A
#
# COMPACT_ATOMS: atom_id res chain seq x y z
N GLU A 1 -1.87 35.54 -18.84
CA GLU A 1 -0.51 35.98 -19.21
C GLU A 1 0.52 34.99 -18.66
N PRO A 2 1.74 34.93 -19.22
CA PRO A 2 2.80 34.08 -18.69
C PRO A 2 3.15 34.43 -17.24
N MET A 3 3.62 33.45 -16.47
CA MET A 3 4.13 33.73 -15.12
C MET A 3 5.43 34.54 -15.23
N GLU A 4 5.47 35.68 -14.55
CA GLU A 4 6.70 36.45 -14.38
C GLU A 4 7.41 36.05 -13.09
N ILE A 5 8.75 36.00 -13.12
CA ILE A 5 9.57 35.59 -11.97
C ILE A 5 10.03 36.83 -11.23
N TYR A 6 9.67 36.96 -9.96
CA TYR A 6 10.15 38.02 -9.09
C TYR A 6 11.09 37.48 -8.00
N ILE A 7 12.26 38.11 -7.86
CA ILE A 7 13.22 37.88 -6.76
C ILE A 7 13.65 36.42 -6.63
N ARG A 8 13.11 35.67 -5.67
CA ARG A 8 13.51 34.30 -5.31
C ARG A 8 12.47 33.25 -5.73
N GLU A 9 11.42 33.66 -6.45
CA GLU A 9 10.35 32.76 -6.88
C GLU A 9 10.85 31.60 -7.75
N GLY A 10 11.85 31.82 -8.60
CA GLY A 10 12.47 30.76 -9.39
C GLY A 10 13.17 29.70 -8.53
N LEU A 11 13.82 30.12 -7.43
CA LEU A 11 14.45 29.20 -6.48
C LEU A 11 13.38 28.48 -5.66
N SER A 12 12.34 29.18 -5.19
CA SER A 12 11.23 28.57 -4.45
C SER A 12 10.43 27.58 -5.28
N LEU A 13 10.32 27.78 -6.60
CA LEU A 13 9.64 26.87 -7.52
C LEU A 13 10.44 25.58 -7.78
N THR A 14 11.77 25.68 -7.82
CA THR A 14 12.64 24.58 -8.24
C THR A 14 13.26 23.81 -7.07
N ASN A 15 13.47 24.48 -5.94
CA ASN A 15 14.16 23.92 -4.77
C ASN A 15 13.17 23.24 -3.81
N GLY A 16 12.44 22.26 -4.34
CA GLY A 16 11.48 21.45 -3.57
C GLY A 16 11.51 20.00 -4.02
N THR A 17 11.01 19.11 -3.16
CA THR A 17 10.86 17.69 -3.49
C THR A 17 9.55 17.39 -4.23
N SER A 18 8.82 18.41 -4.67
CA SER A 18 7.46 18.28 -5.21
C SER A 18 7.35 17.22 -6.30
N VAL A 19 8.37 17.08 -7.16
CA VAL A 19 8.39 16.04 -8.21
C VAL A 19 8.51 14.64 -7.62
N MET A 20 9.51 14.38 -6.76
CA MET A 20 9.68 13.06 -6.15
C MET A 20 8.53 12.70 -5.20
N THR A 21 7.98 13.70 -4.49
CA THR A 21 6.81 13.54 -3.64
C THR A 21 5.56 13.22 -4.47
N GLY A 22 5.37 13.88 -5.61
CA GLY A 22 4.28 13.57 -6.55
C GLY A 22 4.36 12.14 -7.07
N ILE A 23 5.55 11.69 -7.47
CA ILE A 23 5.78 10.30 -7.89
C ILE A 23 5.49 9.32 -6.74
N ALA A 24 5.96 9.62 -5.53
CA ALA A 24 5.75 8.77 -4.37
C ALA A 24 4.26 8.59 -4.03
N ILE A 25 3.45 9.66 -4.11
CA ILE A 25 2.00 9.59 -3.89
C ILE A 25 1.32 8.68 -4.92
N VAL A 26 1.67 8.84 -6.20
CA VAL A 26 1.12 7.99 -7.27
C VAL A 26 1.49 6.52 -7.05
N ASN A 27 2.76 6.25 -6.70
CA ASN A 27 3.21 4.89 -6.41
C ASN A 27 2.51 4.29 -5.18
N GLN A 28 2.35 5.08 -4.11
CA GLN A 28 1.66 4.63 -2.89
C GLN A 28 0.22 4.23 -3.20
N TYR A 29 -0.50 5.06 -3.96
CA TYR A 29 -1.89 4.76 -4.38
C TYR A 29 -1.98 3.44 -5.15
N TYR A 30 -1.10 3.21 -6.12
CA TYR A 30 -1.09 1.96 -6.87
C TYR A 30 -0.66 0.76 -6.03
N ALA A 31 0.32 0.93 -5.14
CA ALA A 31 0.79 -0.13 -4.25
C ALA A 31 -0.31 -0.61 -3.29
N GLU A 32 -1.09 0.30 -2.71
CA GLU A 32 -2.22 -0.04 -1.85
C GLU A 32 -3.31 -0.81 -2.59
N ASN A 33 -3.60 -0.44 -3.84
CA ASN A 33 -4.55 -1.17 -4.68
C ASN A 33 -4.02 -2.56 -5.06
N LEU A 34 -2.75 -2.65 -5.48
CA LEU A 34 -2.09 -3.92 -5.79
C LEU A 34 -2.07 -4.86 -4.58
N LEU A 35 -1.85 -4.33 -3.37
CA LEU A 35 -1.87 -5.13 -2.14
C LEU A 35 -3.26 -5.76 -1.93
N LYS A 36 -4.34 -4.98 -2.09
CA LYS A 36 -5.72 -5.51 -1.98
C LYS A 36 -6.01 -6.59 -3.03
N TYR A 37 -5.63 -6.35 -4.28
CA TYR A 37 -5.80 -7.36 -5.34
C TYR A 37 -5.00 -8.63 -5.07
N ALA A 38 -3.77 -8.50 -4.56
CA ALA A 38 -2.94 -9.65 -4.18
C ALA A 38 -3.56 -10.44 -3.02
N THR A 39 -4.20 -9.78 -2.05
CA THR A 39 -4.93 -10.45 -0.97
C THR A 39 -6.08 -11.29 -1.52
N ILE A 40 -6.91 -10.74 -2.41
CA ILE A 40 -8.03 -11.46 -3.03
C ILE A 40 -7.52 -12.64 -3.88
N ALA A 41 -6.49 -12.41 -4.68
CA ALA A 41 -5.88 -13.48 -5.47
C ALA A 41 -5.29 -14.61 -4.60
N GLY A 42 -4.72 -14.25 -3.44
CA GLY A 42 -4.26 -15.22 -2.45
C GLY A 42 -5.39 -16.08 -1.89
N ALA A 43 -6.54 -15.48 -1.57
CA ALA A 43 -7.73 -16.21 -1.13
C ALA A 43 -8.23 -17.20 -2.21
N TRP A 44 -8.32 -16.77 -3.47
CA TRP A 44 -8.72 -17.66 -4.57
C TRP A 44 -7.77 -18.85 -4.74
N ILE A 45 -6.46 -18.62 -4.65
CA ILE A 45 -5.48 -19.71 -4.76
C ILE A 45 -5.65 -20.70 -3.61
N ASN A 46 -5.89 -20.20 -2.39
CA ASN A 46 -6.12 -21.05 -1.22
C ASN A 46 -7.38 -21.91 -1.38
N GLU A 47 -8.47 -21.35 -1.90
CA GLU A 47 -9.71 -22.07 -2.21
C GLU A 47 -9.50 -23.15 -3.28
N ILE A 48 -8.80 -22.81 -4.38
CA ILE A 48 -8.49 -23.76 -5.46
C ILE A 48 -7.62 -24.92 -4.96
N ALA A 49 -6.67 -24.62 -4.07
CA ALA A 49 -5.71 -25.59 -3.56
C ALA A 49 -6.23 -26.42 -2.37
N ASP A 50 -7.45 -26.16 -1.88
CA ASP A 50 -8.03 -26.79 -0.68
C ASP A 50 -7.05 -26.82 0.50
N SER A 51 -6.42 -25.67 0.75
CA SER A 51 -5.33 -25.52 1.72
C SER A 51 -5.82 -25.02 3.07
N PHE A 52 -5.14 -25.44 4.15
CA PHE A 52 -5.46 -25.06 5.53
C PHE A 52 -5.50 -23.53 5.75
N ASP A 53 -6.36 -23.11 6.67
CA ASP A 53 -6.65 -21.71 7.03
C ASP A 53 -5.79 -21.17 8.19
N ASP A 54 -4.86 -21.94 8.72
CA ASP A 54 -3.99 -21.56 9.85
C ASP A 54 -3.26 -20.22 9.65
N TYR A 55 -2.94 -19.85 8.40
CA TYR A 55 -2.28 -18.58 8.10
C TYR A 55 -3.17 -17.35 8.36
N MET A 56 -4.50 -17.53 8.36
CA MET A 56 -5.48 -16.52 8.74
C MET A 56 -5.99 -16.68 10.17
N SER A 57 -5.45 -17.60 10.97
CA SER A 57 -5.86 -17.77 12.36
C SER A 57 -5.48 -16.57 13.24
N ILE A 58 -6.30 -16.24 14.24
CA ILE A 58 -6.09 -15.06 15.10
C ILE A 58 -4.91 -15.31 16.05
N GLU A 59 -4.89 -16.48 16.66
CA GLU A 59 -3.95 -16.90 17.70
C GLU A 59 -2.50 -16.89 17.17
N GLU A 60 -2.27 -17.47 16.00
CA GLU A 60 -0.97 -17.51 15.31
C GLU A 60 -0.48 -16.11 14.92
N ASN A 61 -1.39 -15.26 14.43
CA ASN A 61 -1.07 -13.91 13.98
C ASN A 61 -0.83 -12.94 15.15
N GLU A 62 -1.56 -13.08 16.26
CA GLU A 62 -1.35 -12.31 17.48
C GLU A 62 -0.02 -12.68 18.16
N CYS A 63 0.31 -13.97 18.19
CA CYS A 63 1.57 -14.47 18.74
C CYS A 63 2.80 -13.87 18.03
N ARG A 64 2.73 -13.69 16.70
CA ARG A 64 3.83 -13.12 15.88
C ARG A 64 4.01 -11.61 16.01
N ARG A 65 3.00 -10.87 16.50
CA ARG A 65 3.04 -9.42 16.77
C ARG A 65 3.48 -8.54 15.59
N GLN A 66 3.21 -8.98 14.35
CA GLN A 66 3.49 -8.20 13.14
C GLN A 66 2.21 -7.47 12.68
N PRO A 67 2.12 -6.12 12.79
CA PRO A 67 0.89 -5.40 12.50
C PRO A 67 0.40 -5.59 11.07
N GLY A 68 1.31 -5.54 10.07
CA GLY A 68 0.97 -5.75 8.68
C GLY A 68 0.41 -7.15 8.42
N GLN A 69 1.00 -8.18 9.04
CA GLN A 69 0.53 -9.55 8.93
C GLN A 69 -0.89 -9.71 9.50
N GLN A 70 -1.15 -9.12 10.67
CA GLN A 70 -2.47 -9.14 11.30
C GLN A 70 -3.53 -8.40 10.49
N VAL A 71 -3.16 -7.32 9.78
CA VAL A 71 -4.06 -6.62 8.84
C VAL A 71 -4.41 -7.51 7.66
N ILE A 72 -3.42 -8.14 7.02
CA ILE A 72 -3.66 -9.04 5.88
C ILE A 72 -4.51 -10.25 6.30
N ALA A 73 -4.20 -10.89 7.43
CA ALA A 73 -4.98 -12.02 7.96
C ALA A 73 -6.44 -11.61 8.27
N ARG A 74 -6.66 -10.40 8.78
CA ARG A 74 -8.01 -9.87 8.98
C ARG A 74 -8.75 -9.67 7.66
N TRP A 75 -8.11 -9.08 6.66
CA TRP A 75 -8.73 -8.91 5.34
C TRP A 75 -9.08 -10.26 4.70
N LEU A 76 -8.22 -11.27 4.83
CA LEU A 76 -8.48 -12.62 4.30
C LEU A 76 -9.69 -13.29 4.97
N ARG A 77 -9.95 -13.02 6.26
CA ARG A 77 -11.15 -13.51 6.96
C ARG A 77 -12.44 -12.76 6.61
N GLU A 78 -12.33 -11.56 6.05
CA GLU A 78 -13.48 -10.72 5.64
C GLU A 78 -13.89 -10.94 4.18
N ILE A 79 -13.06 -11.65 3.40
CA ILE A 79 -13.35 -12.08 2.02
C ILE A 79 -14.24 -13.31 2.05
#